data_AF-A0A0Q9PYQ3-F1
#
_entry.id   AF-A0A0Q9PYQ3-F1
#
_cell.length_a   1.000
_cell.length_b   1.000
_cell.length_c   1.000
_cell.angle_alpha   90.00
_cell.angle_beta   90.00
_cell.angle_gamma   90.00
#
_symmetry.space_group_name_H-M   'P 1'
#
loop_
_entity.id
_entity.type
_entity.pdbx_description
1 polymer ?
#
loop_
_entity_poly.entity_id
_entity_poly.type
_entity_poly.pdbx_seq_one_letter_code
_entity_poly.pdbx_strand_id
1 'polypeptide(L)'
;MKNQRGLTLIEVLATLTISTVLFGVVLMLLSSTSLQSKSSGEKYNADAEIRRTMDSISKEISDSNQAYVTTNELRYVTYASGSKEVKSLYYDGVATTLSMYVFKTANIQDNVTIATPGIYLYKRELSSHVTGVQYLPTVGTTPLTGRNLDGGTGFRIVVSFTFQRSKLFGGHENYTVKRETGYKLLQY
;
A
#
# COMPACT_ATOMS: atom_id res chain seq x y z
N MET A 1 -64.01 18.14 30.87
CA MET A 1 -63.84 18.77 29.55
C MET A 1 -62.37 19.14 29.39
N LYS A 2 -61.67 18.59 28.38
CA LYS A 2 -60.24 18.83 28.17
C LYS A 2 -60.04 20.24 27.59
N ASN A 3 -59.23 21.05 28.27
CA ASN A 3 -58.88 22.41 27.88
C ASN A 3 -57.99 22.36 26.62
N GLN A 4 -58.56 22.52 25.42
CA GLN A 4 -57.78 22.74 24.21
C GLN A 4 -57.45 24.23 24.10
N ARG A 5 -56.36 24.65 24.76
CA ARG A 5 -55.77 25.95 24.45
C ARG A 5 -55.05 25.81 23.11
N GLY A 6 -55.55 26.52 22.08
CA GLY A 6 -54.89 26.60 20.78
C GLY A 6 -53.53 27.28 20.90
N LEU A 7 -52.54 26.77 20.16
CA LEU A 7 -51.21 27.37 20.07
C LEU A 7 -51.30 28.76 19.43
N THR A 8 -50.60 29.72 20.02
CA THR A 8 -50.45 31.06 19.43
C THR A 8 -49.50 31.01 18.23
N LEU A 9 -49.65 31.92 17.27
CA LEU A 9 -48.82 31.97 16.06
C LEU A 9 -47.32 32.08 16.38
N ILE A 10 -46.98 32.80 17.46
CA ILE A 10 -45.60 32.97 17.94
C ILE A 10 -45.03 31.64 18.45
N GLU A 11 -45.81 30.85 19.19
CA GLU A 11 -45.38 29.53 19.68
C GLU A 11 -45.14 28.55 18.51
N VAL A 12 -45.96 28.62 17.46
CA VAL A 12 -45.77 27.81 16.24
C VAL A 12 -44.49 28.20 15.51
N LEU A 13 -44.23 29.50 15.32
CA LEU A 13 -43.01 29.99 14.66
C LEU A 13 -41.75 29.68 15.49
N ALA A 14 -41.81 29.86 16.81
CA ALA A 14 -40.71 29.52 17.71
C ALA A 14 -40.39 28.02 17.64
N THR A 15 -41.42 27.16 17.68
CA THR A 15 -41.26 25.71 17.58
C THR A 15 -40.66 25.32 16.23
N LEU A 16 -41.15 25.87 15.12
CA LEU A 16 -40.64 25.60 13.78
C LEU A 16 -39.16 26.03 13.63
N THR A 17 -38.81 27.19 14.17
CA THR A 17 -37.44 27.72 14.14
C THR A 17 -36.49 26.85 14.97
N ILE A 18 -36.89 26.47 16.18
CA ILE A 18 -36.09 25.58 17.03
C ILE A 18 -35.94 24.20 16.37
N SER A 19 -37.02 23.64 15.81
CA SER A 19 -36.99 22.36 15.11
C SER A 19 -36.07 22.39 13.89
N THR A 20 -36.08 23.45 13.08
CA THR A 20 -35.21 23.58 11.90
C THR A 20 -33.74 23.72 12.27
N VAL A 21 -33.41 24.50 13.30
CA VAL A 21 -32.05 24.62 13.83
C VAL A 21 -31.55 23.26 14.36
N LEU A 22 -32.36 22.58 15.18
CA LEU A 22 -32.03 21.25 15.68
C LEU A 22 -31.84 20.25 14.55
N PHE A 23 -32.72 20.25 13.55
CA PHE A 23 -32.62 19.37 12.40
C PHE A 23 -31.34 19.63 11.60
N GLY A 24 -30.98 20.90 11.39
CA GLY A 24 -29.73 21.30 10.74
C GLY A 24 -28.49 20.79 11.47
N VAL A 25 -28.44 20.96 12.79
CA VAL A 25 -27.32 20.46 13.62
C VAL A 25 -27.22 18.93 13.57
N VAL A 26 -28.36 18.23 13.67
CA VAL A 26 -28.40 16.75 13.60
C VAL A 26 -27.90 16.26 12.23
N LEU A 27 -28.31 16.90 11.13
CA LEU A 27 -27.83 16.55 9.79
C LEU A 27 -26.31 16.78 9.65
N MET A 28 -25.79 17.89 10.19
CA MET A 28 -24.35 18.17 10.18
C MET A 28 -23.58 17.10 10.96
N LEU A 29 -24.04 16.74 12.16
CA LEU A 29 -23.43 15.69 12.99
C LEU A 29 -23.46 14.31 12.29
N LEU A 30 -24.58 13.97 11.65
CA LEU A 30 -24.71 12.74 10.88
C LEU A 30 -23.73 12.70 9.71
N SER A 31 -23.58 13.80 8.97
CA SER A 31 -22.65 13.90 7.85
C SER A 31 -21.19 13.75 8.31
N SER A 32 -20.82 14.39 9.43
CA SER A 32 -19.49 14.32 10.01
C SER A 32 -19.14 12.89 10.44
N THR A 33 -20.07 12.23 11.13
CA THR A 33 -19.89 10.84 11.59
C THR A 33 -19.77 9.88 10.40
N SER A 34 -20.56 10.09 9.35
CA SER A 34 -20.49 9.31 8.11
C SER A 34 -19.13 9.46 7.42
N LEU A 35 -18.62 10.70 7.28
CA LEU A 35 -17.30 10.97 6.70
C LEU A 35 -16.17 10.37 7.54
N GLN A 36 -16.27 10.46 8.86
CA GLN A 36 -15.29 9.85 9.78
C GLN A 36 -15.27 8.32 9.65
N SER A 37 -16.44 7.69 9.57
CA SER A 37 -16.56 6.24 9.36
C SER A 37 -15.93 5.82 8.03
N LYS A 38 -16.22 6.54 6.94
CA LYS A 38 -15.65 6.30 5.62
C LYS A 38 -14.12 6.42 5.62
N SER A 39 -13.58 7.51 6.16
CA SER A 39 -12.14 7.74 6.27
C SER A 39 -11.45 6.65 7.10
N SER A 40 -12.09 6.18 8.16
CA SER A 40 -11.60 5.08 8.99
C SER A 40 -11.57 3.74 8.23
N GLY A 41 -12.61 3.44 7.45
CA GLY A 41 -12.66 2.26 6.59
C GLY A 41 -11.60 2.28 5.47
N GLU A 42 -11.42 3.43 4.81
CA GLU A 42 -10.38 3.63 3.80
C GLU A 42 -8.98 3.41 4.40
N LYS A 43 -8.71 3.96 5.59
CA LYS A 43 -7.45 3.74 6.31
C LYS A 43 -7.24 2.26 6.65
N TYR A 44 -8.26 1.58 7.15
CA TYR A 44 -8.17 0.15 7.47
C TYR A 44 -7.80 -0.69 6.24
N ASN A 45 -8.44 -0.43 5.09
CA ASN A 45 -8.14 -1.10 3.84
C ASN A 45 -6.71 -0.83 3.37
N ALA A 46 -6.27 0.44 3.43
CA ALA A 46 -4.90 0.81 3.09
C ALA A 46 -3.86 0.10 3.98
N ASP A 47 -4.07 0.08 5.30
CA ASP A 47 -3.18 -0.60 6.24
C ASP A 47 -3.17 -2.12 6.02
N ALA A 48 -4.31 -2.73 5.67
CA ALA A 48 -4.42 -4.14 5.34
C ALA A 48 -3.69 -4.48 4.03
N GLU A 49 -3.80 -3.65 2.99
CA GLU A 49 -3.06 -3.80 1.74
C GLU A 49 -1.55 -3.70 1.99
N ILE A 50 -1.10 -2.63 2.67
CA ILE A 50 0.32 -2.43 3.02
C ILE A 50 0.87 -3.68 3.74
N ARG A 51 0.15 -4.18 4.75
CA ARG A 51 0.59 -5.38 5.49
C ARG A 51 0.70 -6.58 4.58
N ARG A 52 -0.34 -6.90 3.79
CA ARG A 52 -0.33 -8.04 2.86
C ARG A 52 0.81 -7.94 1.86
N THR A 53 1.08 -6.76 1.30
CA THR A 53 2.20 -6.52 0.38
C THR A 53 3.53 -6.80 1.06
N MET A 54 3.78 -6.20 2.24
CA MET A 54 5.04 -6.37 2.96
C MET A 54 5.24 -7.80 3.48
N ASP A 55 4.18 -8.48 3.92
CA ASP A 55 4.22 -9.87 4.36
C ASP A 55 4.53 -10.81 3.17
N SER A 56 3.94 -10.52 2.00
CA SER A 56 4.21 -11.28 0.77
C SER A 56 5.66 -11.13 0.33
N ILE A 57 6.19 -9.90 0.35
CA ILE A 57 7.61 -9.64 0.07
C ILE A 57 8.49 -10.40 1.05
N SER A 58 8.17 -10.31 2.35
CA SER A 58 8.99 -10.90 3.40
C SER A 58 9.03 -12.43 3.32
N LYS A 59 7.88 -13.07 3.06
CA LYS A 59 7.77 -14.52 2.88
C LYS A 59 8.63 -15.03 1.72
N GLU A 60 8.71 -14.27 0.63
CA GLU A 60 9.38 -14.73 -0.59
C GLU A 60 10.90 -14.48 -0.53
N ILE A 61 11.31 -13.42 0.16
CA ILE A 61 12.72 -13.00 0.28
C ILE A 61 13.42 -13.65 1.48
N SER A 62 12.70 -14.05 2.54
CA SER A 62 13.31 -14.64 3.75
C SER A 62 14.17 -15.88 3.44
N ASP A 63 13.77 -16.65 2.43
CA ASP A 63 14.43 -17.89 2.04
C ASP A 63 15.43 -17.69 0.89
N SER A 64 15.77 -16.42 0.59
CA SER A 64 16.67 -16.09 -0.49
C SER A 64 18.13 -16.16 -0.06
N ASN A 65 18.98 -16.69 -0.94
CA ASN A 65 20.44 -16.75 -0.75
C ASN A 65 21.24 -15.87 -1.73
N GLN A 66 20.59 -15.38 -2.78
CA GLN A 66 21.22 -14.57 -3.79
C GLN A 66 20.20 -13.59 -4.35
N ALA A 67 20.60 -12.34 -4.50
CA ALA A 67 19.80 -11.33 -5.15
C ALA A 67 20.63 -10.44 -6.09
N TYR A 68 19.97 -9.86 -7.08
CA TYR A 68 20.53 -8.86 -7.97
C TYR A 68 19.59 -7.67 -8.02
N VAL A 69 20.14 -6.49 -7.76
CA VAL A 69 19.37 -5.26 -7.63
C VAL A 69 19.56 -4.41 -8.88
N THR A 70 18.47 -4.05 -9.54
CA THR A 70 18.44 -3.03 -10.59
C THR A 70 17.72 -1.77 -10.08
N THR A 71 17.53 -0.78 -10.94
CA THR A 71 16.84 0.47 -10.57
C THR A 71 15.39 0.25 -10.12
N ASN A 72 14.64 -0.62 -10.81
CA ASN A 72 13.20 -0.81 -10.57
C ASN A 72 12.85 -2.25 -10.19
N GLU A 73 13.84 -3.10 -9.97
CA GLU A 73 13.62 -4.53 -9.85
C GLU A 73 14.63 -5.16 -8.89
N LEU A 74 14.13 -6.01 -8.01
CA LEU A 74 14.95 -6.96 -7.26
C LEU A 74 14.69 -8.35 -7.81
N ARG A 75 15.73 -8.96 -8.38
CA ARG A 75 15.71 -10.37 -8.76
C ARG A 75 16.32 -11.16 -7.64
N TYR A 76 15.76 -12.30 -7.30
CA TYR A 76 16.28 -13.12 -6.21
C TYR A 76 16.00 -14.60 -6.44
N VAL A 77 16.91 -15.44 -5.96
CA VAL A 77 16.71 -16.88 -5.89
C VAL A 77 15.94 -17.17 -4.60
N THR A 78 14.91 -18.00 -4.66
CA THR A 78 14.13 -18.43 -3.48
C THR A 78 13.85 -19.92 -3.54
N TYR A 79 13.63 -20.51 -2.38
CA TYR A 79 13.27 -21.92 -2.20
C TYR A 79 11.90 -22.08 -1.54
N ALA A 80 11.11 -21.00 -1.45
CA ALA A 80 9.81 -20.99 -0.78
C ALA A 80 8.79 -21.98 -1.40
N SER A 81 8.98 -22.41 -2.64
CA SER A 81 8.16 -23.46 -3.30
C SER A 81 8.69 -24.88 -3.08
N GLY A 82 9.77 -25.06 -2.32
CA GLY A 82 10.48 -26.33 -2.12
C GLY A 82 11.50 -26.65 -3.22
N SER A 83 11.62 -25.82 -4.26
CA SER A 83 12.61 -25.96 -5.32
C SER A 83 13.26 -24.62 -5.63
N LYS A 84 14.45 -24.64 -6.26
CA LYS A 84 15.16 -23.41 -6.66
C LYS A 84 14.35 -22.69 -7.74
N GLU A 85 13.85 -21.50 -7.42
CA GLU A 85 13.20 -20.60 -8.36
C GLU A 85 13.91 -19.24 -8.37
N VAL A 86 13.93 -18.60 -9.54
CA VAL A 86 14.33 -17.21 -9.65
C VAL A 86 13.06 -16.38 -9.80
N LYS A 87 12.88 -15.41 -8.91
CA LYS A 87 11.75 -14.49 -8.92
C LYS A 87 12.24 -13.07 -9.11
N SER A 88 11.30 -12.24 -9.56
CA SER A 88 11.50 -10.82 -9.75
C SER A 88 10.43 -10.06 -8.99
N LEU A 89 10.84 -9.13 -8.15
CA LEU A 89 9.99 -8.09 -7.57
C LEU A 89 10.21 -6.83 -8.40
N TYR A 90 9.26 -6.51 -9.26
CA TYR A 90 9.35 -5.44 -10.25
C TYR A 90 8.38 -4.30 -9.91
N TYR A 91 8.90 -3.08 -9.89
CA TYR A 91 8.15 -1.86 -9.71
C TYR A 91 7.93 -1.14 -11.04
N ASP A 92 6.67 -0.96 -11.42
CA ASP A 92 6.26 -0.09 -12.52
C ASP A 92 5.92 1.29 -11.98
N GLY A 93 6.82 2.25 -12.19
CA GLY A 93 6.62 3.64 -11.74
C GLY A 93 5.57 4.42 -12.53
N VAL A 94 5.19 3.98 -13.73
CA VAL A 94 4.14 4.63 -14.53
C VAL A 94 2.77 4.15 -14.06
N ALA A 95 2.62 2.84 -13.86
CA ALA A 95 1.37 2.25 -13.40
C ALA A 95 1.20 2.25 -11.87
N THR A 96 2.20 2.75 -11.12
CA THR A 96 2.28 2.72 -9.64
C THR A 96 2.06 1.32 -9.06
N THR A 97 2.50 0.28 -9.78
CA THR A 97 2.26 -1.11 -9.40
C THR A 97 3.53 -1.82 -8.98
N LEU A 98 3.43 -2.62 -7.93
CA LEU A 98 4.46 -3.55 -7.52
C LEU A 98 3.98 -4.97 -7.82
N SER A 99 4.76 -5.69 -8.63
CA SER A 99 4.40 -7.02 -9.10
C SER A 99 5.51 -8.00 -8.86
N MET A 100 5.13 -9.27 -8.67
CA MET A 100 6.04 -10.40 -8.65
C MET A 100 5.90 -11.22 -9.92
N TYR A 101 7.03 -11.74 -10.39
CA TYR A 101 7.12 -12.62 -11.54
C TYR A 101 8.01 -13.83 -11.21
N VAL A 102 7.75 -14.94 -11.90
CA VAL A 102 8.76 -15.97 -12.11
C VAL A 102 9.69 -15.46 -13.21
N PHE A 103 10.98 -15.42 -12.93
CA PHE A 103 12.01 -14.89 -13.82
C PHE A 103 12.77 -16.05 -14.45
N LYS A 104 12.36 -16.45 -15.66
CA LYS A 104 12.89 -17.63 -16.35
C LYS A 104 14.18 -17.29 -17.09
N THR A 105 15.31 -17.45 -16.40
CA THR A 105 16.66 -17.28 -16.99
C THR A 105 17.67 -18.27 -16.40
N ALA A 106 18.78 -18.49 -17.12
CA ALA A 106 19.98 -19.13 -16.61
C ALA A 106 20.80 -18.21 -15.68
N ASN A 107 20.74 -16.88 -15.85
CA ASN A 107 21.52 -15.92 -15.06
C ASN A 107 20.67 -14.73 -14.60
N ILE A 108 20.64 -14.52 -13.28
CA ILE A 108 19.89 -13.46 -12.60
C ILE A 108 20.29 -12.03 -13.04
N GLN A 109 21.51 -11.88 -13.55
CA GLN A 109 22.10 -10.60 -14.00
C GLN A 109 21.73 -10.23 -15.44
N ASP A 110 21.05 -11.10 -16.18
CA ASP A 110 20.78 -10.89 -17.60
C ASP A 110 20.16 -9.52 -17.87
N ASN A 111 20.67 -8.81 -18.86
CA ASN A 111 20.16 -7.49 -19.22
C ASN A 111 18.89 -7.62 -20.08
N VAL A 112 17.80 -8.00 -19.42
CA VAL A 112 16.46 -8.19 -20.01
C VAL A 112 15.47 -7.25 -19.35
N THR A 113 14.41 -6.93 -20.09
CA THR A 113 13.35 -6.03 -19.62
C THR A 113 12.04 -6.80 -19.51
N ILE A 114 11.04 -6.20 -18.84
CA ILE A 114 9.71 -6.82 -18.73
C ILE A 114 9.05 -7.12 -20.09
N ALA A 115 9.45 -6.42 -21.15
CA ALA A 115 8.97 -6.65 -22.51
C ALA A 115 9.64 -7.86 -23.19
N THR A 116 10.72 -8.41 -22.63
CA THR A 116 11.43 -9.55 -23.21
C THR A 116 10.55 -10.81 -23.17
N PRO A 117 10.17 -11.40 -24.33
CA PRO A 117 9.24 -12.51 -24.36
C PRO A 117 9.74 -13.74 -23.62
N GLY A 118 8.86 -14.38 -22.85
CA GLY A 118 9.13 -15.67 -22.21
C GLY A 118 10.03 -15.64 -20.97
N ILE A 119 10.51 -14.46 -20.57
CA ILE A 119 11.36 -14.29 -19.38
C ILE A 119 10.54 -14.01 -18.12
N TYR A 120 9.64 -13.03 -18.19
CA TYR A 120 8.78 -12.63 -17.07
C TYR A 120 7.45 -13.38 -17.16
N LEU A 121 7.28 -14.40 -16.31
CA LEU A 121 6.12 -15.28 -16.32
C LEU A 121 5.28 -15.09 -15.06
N TYR A 122 3.99 -15.43 -15.16
CA TYR A 122 3.05 -15.50 -14.04
C TYR A 122 3.01 -14.22 -13.19
N LYS A 123 2.63 -13.09 -13.80
CA LYS A 123 2.45 -11.82 -13.08
C LYS A 123 1.51 -12.02 -11.89
N ARG A 124 1.99 -11.67 -10.70
CA ARG A 124 1.19 -11.49 -9.49
C ARG A 124 1.33 -10.06 -8.99
N GLU A 125 0.27 -9.27 -9.14
CA GLU A 125 0.25 -7.92 -8.57
C GLU A 125 0.18 -7.99 -7.04
N LEU A 126 1.06 -7.26 -6.35
CA LEU A 126 1.07 -7.16 -4.89
C LEU A 126 0.34 -5.92 -4.38
N SER A 127 0.41 -4.82 -5.13
CA SER A 127 -0.29 -3.55 -4.87
C SER A 127 -0.23 -2.66 -6.10
N SER A 128 -1.26 -1.84 -6.31
CA SER A 128 -1.35 -0.80 -7.33
C SER A 128 -1.22 0.63 -6.78
N HIS A 129 -0.87 0.74 -5.49
CA HIS A 129 -0.72 2.01 -4.78
C HIS A 129 0.74 2.34 -4.42
N VAL A 130 1.71 1.69 -5.06
CA VAL A 130 3.14 1.87 -4.77
C VAL A 130 3.68 3.05 -5.57
N THR A 131 4.25 4.03 -4.89
CA THR A 131 4.82 5.24 -5.51
C THR A 131 6.33 5.29 -5.47
N GLY A 132 6.97 4.28 -4.87
CA GLY A 132 8.41 4.11 -4.96
C GLY A 132 8.89 2.86 -4.26
N VAL A 133 9.96 2.26 -4.80
CA VAL A 133 10.69 1.16 -4.18
C VAL A 133 12.17 1.53 -4.20
N GLN A 134 12.84 1.32 -3.06
CA GLN A 134 14.28 1.50 -2.94
C GLN A 134 14.89 0.30 -2.23
N TYR A 135 16.06 -0.10 -2.70
CA TYR A 135 16.87 -1.15 -2.10
C TYR A 135 18.11 -0.47 -1.51
N LEU A 136 18.27 -0.53 -0.21
CA LEU A 136 19.33 0.18 0.51
C LEU A 136 20.27 -0.81 1.20
N PRO A 137 21.55 -0.46 1.42
CA PRO A 137 22.39 -1.20 2.36
C PRO A 137 21.80 -1.15 3.78
N THR A 138 22.24 -2.06 4.66
CA THR A 138 21.89 -2.04 6.10
C THR A 138 22.23 -0.71 6.77
N VAL A 139 23.29 -0.06 6.32
CA VAL A 139 23.73 1.26 6.81
C VAL A 139 23.95 2.19 5.62
N GLY A 140 23.43 3.42 5.72
CA GLY A 140 23.54 4.45 4.68
C GLY A 140 22.27 4.62 3.85
N THR A 141 22.26 5.60 2.94
CA THR A 141 21.05 6.00 2.18
C THR A 141 21.21 5.87 0.67
N THR A 142 22.39 5.49 0.18
CA THR A 142 22.65 5.30 -1.25
C THR A 142 22.00 4.01 -1.75
N PRO A 143 21.13 4.05 -2.77
CA PRO A 143 20.52 2.86 -3.32
C PRO A 143 21.54 1.85 -3.86
N LEU A 144 21.26 0.57 -3.62
CA LEU A 144 21.90 -0.55 -4.28
C LEU A 144 21.33 -0.59 -5.70
N THR A 145 22.17 -0.48 -6.73
CA THR A 145 21.74 -0.55 -8.13
C THR A 145 22.86 -1.15 -8.96
N GLY A 146 22.52 -2.09 -9.84
CA GLY A 146 23.48 -2.81 -10.67
C GLY A 146 24.44 -3.71 -9.87
N ARG A 147 23.98 -4.27 -8.74
CA ARG A 147 24.84 -5.00 -7.81
C ARG A 147 24.25 -6.36 -7.43
N ASN A 148 25.12 -7.37 -7.35
CA ASN A 148 24.82 -8.66 -6.72
C ASN A 148 24.93 -8.56 -5.20
N LEU A 149 24.01 -9.24 -4.54
CA LEU A 149 24.00 -9.48 -3.11
C LEU A 149 24.18 -10.99 -2.93
N ASP A 150 25.32 -11.37 -2.39
CA ASP A 150 25.66 -12.77 -2.14
C ASP A 150 25.14 -13.23 -0.77
N GLY A 151 25.16 -14.55 -0.54
CA GLY A 151 24.70 -15.15 0.70
C GLY A 151 25.35 -14.51 1.94
N GLY A 152 24.55 -14.27 2.97
CA GLY A 152 24.95 -13.55 4.18
C GLY A 152 24.85 -12.02 4.10
N THR A 153 24.68 -11.44 2.90
CA THR A 153 24.55 -9.99 2.71
C THR A 153 23.24 -9.46 3.31
N GLY A 154 23.35 -8.43 4.14
CA GLY A 154 22.20 -7.67 4.64
C GLY A 154 21.82 -6.51 3.72
N PHE A 155 20.53 -6.27 3.55
CA PHE A 155 19.99 -5.10 2.83
C PHE A 155 18.63 -4.70 3.38
N ARG A 156 18.09 -3.57 2.93
CA ARG A 156 16.78 -3.06 3.32
C ARG A 156 15.95 -2.78 2.08
N ILE A 157 14.66 -3.07 2.15
CA ILE A 157 13.68 -2.70 1.12
C ILE A 157 12.78 -1.62 1.71
N VAL A 158 12.71 -0.49 1.03
CA VAL A 158 11.82 0.63 1.37
C VAL A 158 10.75 0.70 0.30
N VAL A 159 9.48 0.54 0.69
CA VAL A 159 8.33 0.66 -0.19
C VAL A 159 7.49 1.86 0.25
N SER A 160 7.22 2.76 -0.69
CA SER A 160 6.36 3.93 -0.50
C SER A 160 5.01 3.64 -1.14
N PHE A 161 3.94 3.88 -0.39
CA PHE A 161 2.57 3.73 -0.84
C PHE A 161 1.86 5.09 -0.77
N THR A 162 0.94 5.33 -1.69
CA THR A 162 0.06 6.51 -1.66
C THR A 162 -1.37 6.09 -1.94
N PHE A 163 -2.26 6.38 -0.99
CA PHE A 163 -3.69 6.11 -1.08
C PHE A 163 -4.47 7.41 -1.09
N GLN A 164 -5.65 7.42 -1.70
CA GLN A 164 -6.60 8.52 -1.53
C GLN A 164 -7.55 8.19 -0.38
N ARG A 165 -7.77 9.16 0.50
CA ARG A 165 -8.78 9.07 1.56
C ARG A 165 -9.64 10.32 1.62
N SER A 166 -10.87 10.17 2.09
CA SER A 166 -11.84 11.23 2.30
C SER A 166 -11.43 12.10 3.49
N LYS A 167 -11.55 13.43 3.34
CA LYS A 167 -11.35 14.40 4.44
C LYS A 167 -12.62 14.54 5.27
N LEU A 168 -12.47 14.94 6.54
CA LEU A 168 -13.57 15.19 7.47
C LEU A 168 -14.49 16.35 7.04
N PHE A 169 -13.97 17.31 6.29
CA PHE A 169 -14.71 18.49 5.80
C PHE A 169 -15.02 18.42 4.29
N GLY A 170 -15.01 17.21 3.71
CA GLY A 170 -15.25 16.98 2.29
C GLY A 170 -13.98 17.02 1.42
N GLY A 171 -14.08 16.35 0.26
CA GLY A 171 -12.96 16.15 -0.66
C GLY A 171 -12.04 14.99 -0.27
N HIS A 172 -10.93 14.85 -1.01
CA HIS A 172 -9.95 13.79 -0.83
C HIS A 172 -8.56 14.34 -0.52
N GLU A 173 -7.73 13.54 0.13
CA GLU A 173 -6.29 13.79 0.30
C GLU A 173 -5.48 12.53 0.03
N ASN A 174 -4.22 12.75 -0.33
CA ASN A 174 -3.24 11.68 -0.43
C ASN A 174 -2.70 11.36 0.96
N TYR A 175 -2.78 10.08 1.31
CA TYR A 175 -2.16 9.48 2.47
C TYR A 175 -0.95 8.66 1.99
N THR A 176 0.25 9.18 2.27
CA THR A 176 1.50 8.54 1.88
C THR A 176 2.13 7.84 3.08
N VAL A 177 2.52 6.59 2.89
CA VAL A 177 3.16 5.75 3.92
C VAL A 177 4.42 5.15 3.37
N LYS A 178 5.50 5.19 4.14
CA LYS A 178 6.73 4.44 3.87
C LYS A 178 6.82 3.25 4.81
N ARG A 179 7.19 2.10 4.27
CA ARG A 179 7.53 0.90 5.03
C ARG A 179 8.93 0.46 4.66
N GLU A 180 9.70 0.13 5.68
CA GLU A 180 11.06 -0.34 5.55
C GLU A 180 11.17 -1.68 6.24
N THR A 181 11.86 -2.62 5.60
CA THR A 181 12.14 -3.93 6.17
C THR A 181 13.55 -4.36 5.82
N GLY A 182 14.29 -4.83 6.82
CA GLY A 182 15.63 -5.38 6.65
C GLY A 182 15.60 -6.87 6.37
N TYR A 183 16.47 -7.32 5.48
CA TYR A 183 16.65 -8.71 5.11
C TYR A 183 18.12 -9.08 5.20
N LYS A 184 18.39 -10.35 5.50
CA LYS A 184 19.72 -10.95 5.40
C LYS A 184 19.59 -12.20 4.54
N LEU A 185 20.34 -12.24 3.44
CA LEU A 185 20.36 -13.41 2.57
C LEU A 185 20.95 -14.60 3.31
N LEU A 186 20.39 -15.78 3.08
CA LEU A 186 20.88 -17.04 3.64
C LEU A 186 22.27 -17.35 3.10
N GLN A 187 23.13 -17.86 3.99
CA GLN A 187 24.46 -18.31 3.65
C GLN A 187 24.41 -19.85 3.57
N TYR A 188 24.61 -20.38 2.36
CA TYR A 188 24.67 -21.82 2.09
C TYR A 188 26.07 -22.19 1.61
#